data_AF-A0A8T3RZE9-F1
#
_entry.id   AF-A0A8T3RZE9-F1
#
_cell.length_a   1.000
_cell.length_b   1.000
_cell.length_c   1.000
_cell.angle_alpha   90.00
_cell.angle_beta   90.00
_cell.angle_gamma   90.00
#
_symmetry.space_group_name_H-M   'P 1'
#
loop_
_entity.id
_entity.type
_entity.pdbx_description
1 polymer ?
#
loop_
_entity_poly.entity_id
_entity_poly.type
_entity_poly.pdbx_seq_one_letter_code
_entity_poly.pdbx_strand_id
1 'polypeptide(L)'
;MHRLVVALVTLISLTGAAFLAGFLLLFSDSTDRASALAPVDSAFYLNVYLQPSTGQQMNLGGLIGRLPGFADEASLDEKVDQVVQNLLGSTGLSLDYRTRIKPWLGNQVAVAGWPAAGDVTAPVAVLIAEVKDQALARAALRDVATETGLSFAPQTYEGVELHVAEGGAYAFVGEMLVFAESADGIEAVVDVQGGADALSSREDFRTTMADLPADHLASAFVDLAALAEATGTGEQLSVFSTAGAALVAEPDGLRLSGSAPFDRDGPASSSAAGFGLGGEPSSLVDWMPEDTIAEVVVFGLRQTLEDAEAAVASVPEGEELTGALDTIRALAAFGFGIDIDADLLPLLDREVGVAIAGLQSGLPTGQVLLRPEDPEAAEAGLTRIVDRLVATGASERTEEGVGADITIVSIPAAVEVAYAVRDGIIIIALGAEQVASALQAHADGETIAGSDRYARTFEVAGERAGNEVFIDVGAVVDLLGPTIGLPDDTLDILGQIGSFGFTAPSRDDQVEFHAVLTVDEP
;
A
#
# COMPACT_ATOMS: atom_id res chain seq x y z
N MET A 1 11.63 -6.77 15.56
CA MET A 1 10.36 -6.14 15.98
C MET A 1 10.26 -4.67 15.57
N HIS A 2 11.14 -3.75 15.99
CA HIS A 2 11.05 -2.33 15.56
C HIS A 2 11.05 -2.10 14.03
N ARG A 3 11.76 -2.91 13.22
CA ARG A 3 11.78 -2.76 11.74
C ARG A 3 10.53 -3.30 11.03
N LEU A 4 9.93 -4.38 11.54
CA LEU A 4 8.63 -4.90 11.07
C LEU A 4 7.49 -3.95 11.44
N VAL A 5 7.56 -3.36 12.64
CA VAL A 5 6.67 -2.27 13.05
C VAL A 5 6.87 -1.05 12.15
N VAL A 6 8.10 -0.69 11.76
CA VAL A 6 8.33 0.42 10.81
C VAL A 6 7.79 0.11 9.41
N ALA A 7 7.95 -1.10 8.86
CA ALA A 7 7.39 -1.45 7.55
C ALA A 7 5.86 -1.48 7.55
N LEU A 8 5.25 -2.08 8.58
CA LEU A 8 3.80 -2.09 8.78
C LEU A 8 3.26 -0.68 9.04
N VAL A 9 3.94 0.13 9.86
CA VAL A 9 3.60 1.54 10.09
C VAL A 9 3.80 2.36 8.82
N THR A 10 4.79 2.08 7.97
CA THR A 10 4.97 2.80 6.68
C THR A 10 3.86 2.44 5.70
N LEU A 11 3.47 1.16 5.63
CA LEU A 11 2.34 0.69 4.82
C LEU A 11 1.01 1.27 5.33
N ILE A 12 0.75 1.18 6.64
CA ILE A 12 -0.42 1.79 7.31
C ILE A 12 -0.36 3.33 7.21
N SER A 13 0.81 3.95 7.16
CA SER A 13 0.94 5.41 6.97
C SER A 13 0.72 5.82 5.52
N LEU A 14 1.11 5.00 4.53
CA LEU A 14 0.81 5.23 3.11
C LEU A 14 -0.68 5.00 2.84
N THR A 15 -1.26 3.92 3.35
CA THR A 15 -2.71 3.64 3.29
C THR A 15 -3.50 4.64 4.14
N GLY A 16 -2.98 5.04 5.29
CA GLY A 16 -3.59 6.01 6.21
C GLY A 16 -3.51 7.45 5.71
N ALA A 17 -2.45 7.83 4.98
CA ALA A 17 -2.37 9.09 4.26
C ALA A 17 -3.33 9.10 3.06
N ALA A 18 -3.49 7.97 2.37
CA ALA A 18 -4.54 7.80 1.34
C ALA A 18 -5.96 7.85 1.95
N PHE A 19 -6.15 7.27 3.14
CA PHE A 19 -7.40 7.31 3.91
C PHE A 19 -7.75 8.74 4.35
N LEU A 20 -6.77 9.51 4.84
CA LEU A 20 -6.92 10.93 5.18
C LEU A 20 -7.17 11.81 3.95
N ALA A 21 -6.59 11.48 2.79
CA ALA A 21 -6.86 12.19 1.53
C ALA A 21 -8.28 11.92 0.99
N GLY A 22 -8.79 10.69 1.14
CA GLY A 22 -10.16 10.31 0.76
C GLY A 22 -11.25 10.96 1.61
N PHE A 23 -10.96 11.27 2.87
CA PHE A 23 -11.90 11.90 3.80
C PHE A 23 -12.30 13.34 3.42
N LEU A 24 -11.59 13.99 2.48
CA LEU A 24 -11.69 15.44 2.23
C LEU A 24 -12.69 15.84 1.11
N LEU A 25 -13.53 14.94 0.61
CA LEU A 25 -14.14 15.07 -0.73
C LEU A 25 -15.68 14.94 -0.74
N LEU A 26 -16.40 16.02 -1.05
CA LEU A 26 -17.86 16.00 -1.29
C LEU A 26 -18.31 17.02 -2.36
N PHE A 27 -19.12 16.52 -3.32
CA PHE A 27 -20.20 17.19 -4.10
C PHE A 27 -20.12 17.49 -5.63
N SER A 28 -20.11 16.55 -6.61
CA SER A 28 -20.60 16.69 -8.04
C SER A 28 -19.62 16.36 -9.20
N ASP A 29 -20.14 15.75 -10.28
CA ASP A 29 -19.39 15.27 -11.46
C ASP A 29 -18.23 16.17 -11.93
N SER A 30 -17.03 15.60 -12.02
CA SER A 30 -15.88 16.27 -12.62
C SER A 30 -15.13 15.32 -13.56
N THR A 31 -14.80 15.85 -14.74
CA THR A 31 -13.84 15.25 -15.67
C THR A 31 -12.45 15.79 -15.31
N ASP A 32 -11.41 14.97 -15.40
CA ASP A 32 -10.05 15.44 -15.20
C ASP A 32 -9.66 16.50 -16.25
N ARG A 33 -9.66 17.78 -15.85
CA ARG A 33 -9.26 18.92 -16.68
C ARG A 33 -7.80 19.31 -16.44
N ALA A 34 -7.28 19.04 -15.25
CA ALA A 34 -5.93 19.42 -14.85
C ALA A 34 -4.84 18.64 -15.61
N SER A 35 -5.08 17.40 -16.05
CA SER A 35 -4.12 16.65 -16.86
C SER A 35 -3.91 17.23 -18.28
N ALA A 36 -4.84 18.06 -18.76
CA ALA A 36 -4.68 18.83 -20.00
C ALA A 36 -3.84 20.10 -19.83
N LEU A 37 -3.44 20.43 -18.60
CA LEU A 37 -2.54 21.52 -18.25
C LEU A 37 -1.20 21.03 -17.69
N ALA A 38 -1.13 19.79 -17.21
CA ALA A 38 0.10 19.17 -16.77
C ALA A 38 1.07 18.98 -17.96
N PRO A 39 2.36 19.35 -17.83
CA PRO A 39 3.37 19.12 -18.86
C PRO A 39 3.51 17.65 -19.26
N VAL A 40 3.83 17.38 -20.52
CA VAL A 40 4.00 16.02 -21.07
C VAL A 40 5.06 15.20 -20.32
N ASP A 41 6.10 15.84 -19.80
CA ASP A 41 7.20 15.24 -19.06
C ASP A 41 6.92 15.01 -17.56
N SER A 42 5.67 15.22 -17.12
CA SER A 42 5.22 14.87 -15.77
C SER A 42 5.56 13.42 -15.45
N ALA A 43 6.45 13.21 -14.48
CA ALA A 43 6.85 11.90 -13.97
C ALA A 43 5.84 11.38 -12.93
N PHE A 44 5.10 12.27 -12.28
CA PHE A 44 3.96 11.90 -11.46
C PHE A 44 2.81 12.89 -11.62
N TYR A 45 1.59 12.38 -11.43
CA TYR A 45 0.36 13.13 -11.43
C TYR A 45 -0.58 12.57 -10.38
N LEU A 46 -1.12 13.41 -9.52
CA LEU A 46 -2.16 13.07 -8.56
C LEU A 46 -3.35 13.97 -8.83
N ASN A 47 -4.53 13.39 -8.95
CA ASN A 47 -5.78 14.09 -9.11
C ASN A 47 -6.74 13.71 -8.00
N VAL A 48 -7.42 14.72 -7.44
CA VAL A 48 -8.38 14.57 -6.37
C VAL A 48 -9.66 15.30 -6.76
N TYR A 49 -10.76 14.54 -6.82
CA TYR A 49 -12.08 15.11 -7.09
C TYR A 49 -12.71 15.55 -5.77
N LEU A 50 -12.71 16.86 -5.54
CA LEU A 50 -13.39 17.49 -4.40
C LEU A 50 -14.90 17.27 -4.47
N GLN A 51 -15.39 16.97 -5.66
CA GLN A 51 -16.76 16.74 -6.00
C GLN A 51 -16.80 15.43 -6.81
N PRO A 52 -17.00 14.26 -6.17
CA PRO A 52 -17.03 12.97 -6.87
C PRO A 52 -18.46 12.68 -7.38
N SER A 53 -18.65 11.54 -8.06
CA SER A 53 -19.97 11.14 -8.58
C SER A 53 -21.01 10.93 -7.47
N THR A 54 -22.30 10.87 -7.83
CA THR A 54 -23.37 10.58 -6.86
C THR A 54 -23.19 9.21 -6.19
N GLY A 55 -22.68 8.20 -6.91
CA GLY A 55 -22.41 6.88 -6.35
C GLY A 55 -21.34 6.92 -5.25
N GLN A 56 -20.21 7.55 -5.56
CA GLN A 56 -19.12 7.75 -4.60
C GLN A 56 -19.56 8.56 -3.38
N GLN A 57 -20.37 9.60 -3.56
CA GLN A 57 -20.91 10.39 -2.44
C GLN A 57 -21.82 9.56 -1.53
N MET A 58 -22.68 8.71 -2.11
CA MET A 58 -23.57 7.85 -1.34
C MET A 58 -22.78 6.83 -0.53
N ASN A 59 -21.78 6.18 -1.14
CA ASN A 59 -20.93 5.22 -0.46
C ASN A 59 -20.12 5.90 0.65
N LEU A 60 -19.42 6.99 0.33
CA LEU A 60 -18.60 7.72 1.31
C LEU A 60 -19.45 8.27 2.46
N GLY A 61 -20.62 8.84 2.18
CA GLY A 61 -21.55 9.30 3.21
C GLY A 61 -22.06 8.16 4.09
N GLY A 62 -22.35 7.00 3.49
CA GLY A 62 -22.71 5.78 4.22
C GLY A 62 -21.61 5.30 5.17
N LEU A 63 -20.37 5.25 4.69
CA LEU A 63 -19.20 4.87 5.50
C LEU A 63 -18.96 5.85 6.66
N ILE A 64 -18.94 7.14 6.37
CA ILE A 64 -18.74 8.18 7.38
C ILE A 64 -19.88 8.13 8.41
N GLY A 65 -21.11 7.88 7.98
CA GLY A 65 -22.27 7.74 8.87
C GLY A 65 -22.16 6.59 9.87
N ARG A 66 -21.34 5.55 9.60
CA ARG A 66 -21.06 4.44 10.52
C ARG A 66 -20.06 4.84 11.61
N LEU A 67 -19.20 5.83 11.37
CA LEU A 67 -18.17 6.22 12.33
C LEU A 67 -18.78 6.92 13.56
N PRO A 68 -18.31 6.59 14.77
CA PRO A 68 -18.74 7.26 16.00
C PRO A 68 -18.56 8.77 15.88
N GLY A 69 -19.62 9.49 16.22
CA GLY A 69 -19.62 10.95 16.12
C GLY A 69 -19.82 11.50 14.71
N PHE A 70 -20.07 10.70 13.67
CA PHE A 70 -20.36 11.17 12.31
C PHE A 70 -21.74 10.76 11.77
N ALA A 71 -22.51 9.98 12.53
CA ALA A 71 -23.86 9.54 12.18
C ALA A 71 -24.89 10.67 11.97
N ASP A 72 -24.63 11.88 12.47
CA ASP A 72 -25.52 13.03 12.26
C ASP A 72 -25.13 13.79 10.99
N GLU A 73 -25.81 13.47 9.89
CA GLU A 73 -25.67 14.11 8.57
C GLU A 73 -25.76 15.64 8.62
N ALA A 74 -26.55 16.21 9.55
CA ALA A 74 -26.70 17.66 9.66
C ALA A 74 -25.41 18.36 10.11
N SER A 75 -24.47 17.61 10.70
CA SER A 75 -23.18 18.10 11.19
C SER A 75 -21.99 17.67 10.33
N LEU A 76 -22.21 16.86 9.30
CA LEU A 76 -21.13 16.27 8.51
C LEU A 76 -20.31 17.32 7.77
N ASP A 77 -20.97 18.28 7.10
CA ASP A 77 -20.29 19.38 6.38
C ASP A 77 -19.40 20.22 7.31
N GLU A 78 -19.86 20.47 8.55
CA GLU A 78 -19.09 21.20 9.55
C GLU A 78 -17.88 20.40 10.05
N LYS A 79 -18.01 19.08 10.21
CA LYS A 79 -16.91 18.20 10.62
C LYS A 79 -15.88 18.02 9.53
N VAL A 80 -16.30 17.88 8.27
CA VAL A 80 -15.38 17.84 7.12
C VAL A 80 -14.60 19.15 7.06
N ASP A 81 -15.28 20.30 7.17
CA ASP A 81 -14.62 21.60 7.24
C ASP A 81 -13.61 21.67 8.40
N GLN A 82 -13.96 21.12 9.57
CA GLN A 82 -13.05 21.07 10.73
C GLN A 82 -11.83 20.18 10.49
N VAL A 83 -11.98 19.02 9.83
CA VAL A 83 -10.85 18.13 9.51
C VAL A 83 -9.92 18.79 8.51
N VAL A 84 -10.45 19.39 7.44
CA VAL A 84 -9.66 20.17 6.48
C VAL A 84 -8.94 21.33 7.21
N GLN A 85 -9.65 22.02 8.11
CA GLN A 85 -9.10 23.11 8.89
C GLN A 85 -7.96 22.67 9.80
N ASN A 86 -8.08 21.51 10.46
CA ASN A 86 -7.04 20.95 11.32
C ASN A 86 -5.80 20.57 10.50
N LEU A 87 -6.00 19.98 9.32
CA LEU A 87 -4.91 19.64 8.40
C LEU A 87 -4.18 20.90 7.93
N LEU A 88 -4.91 21.94 7.50
CA LEU A 88 -4.30 23.21 7.13
C LEU A 88 -3.59 23.88 8.32
N GLY A 89 -4.17 23.82 9.51
CA GLY A 89 -3.54 24.34 10.73
C GLY A 89 -2.18 23.70 11.05
N SER A 90 -1.97 22.43 10.66
CA SER A 90 -0.69 21.74 10.84
C SER A 90 0.45 22.31 9.98
N THR A 91 0.13 22.99 8.88
CA THR A 91 1.11 23.64 7.98
C THR A 91 1.65 24.96 8.53
N GLY A 92 1.11 25.44 9.66
CA GLY A 92 1.43 26.76 10.23
C GLY A 92 0.74 27.93 9.52
N LEU A 93 0.01 27.68 8.43
CA LEU A 93 -0.82 28.67 7.75
C LEU A 93 -2.15 28.82 8.50
N SER A 94 -2.42 30.00 9.05
CA SER A 94 -3.69 30.33 9.73
C SER A 94 -4.81 30.64 8.74
N LEU A 95 -5.03 29.77 7.75
CA LEU A 95 -6.01 29.97 6.69
C LEU A 95 -7.31 29.23 7.03
N ASP A 96 -8.42 29.98 7.09
CA ASP A 96 -9.76 29.41 7.35
C ASP A 96 -10.33 28.78 6.06
N TYR A 97 -10.42 27.45 6.00
CA TYR A 97 -10.86 26.73 4.81
C TYR A 97 -12.25 27.17 4.34
N ARG A 98 -13.21 27.20 5.28
CA ARG A 98 -14.64 27.42 5.01
C ARG A 98 -14.91 28.81 4.44
N THR A 99 -14.20 29.81 4.91
CA THR A 99 -14.42 31.21 4.52
C THR A 99 -13.44 31.69 3.47
N ARG A 100 -12.25 31.08 3.36
CA ARG A 100 -11.15 31.58 2.53
C ARG A 100 -10.78 30.70 1.36
N ILE A 101 -11.19 29.44 1.31
CA ILE A 101 -10.86 28.51 0.22
C ILE A 101 -12.15 27.97 -0.43
N LYS A 102 -13.00 27.29 0.36
CA LYS A 102 -14.25 26.64 -0.07
C LYS A 102 -15.16 27.51 -0.97
N PRO A 103 -15.27 28.85 -0.77
CA PRO A 103 -16.16 29.68 -1.60
C PRO A 103 -15.75 29.80 -3.07
N TRP A 104 -14.46 29.69 -3.39
CA TRP A 104 -13.94 29.85 -4.75
C TRP A 104 -13.33 28.58 -5.34
N LEU A 105 -12.99 27.60 -4.51
CA LEU A 105 -12.45 26.33 -4.94
C LEU A 105 -13.53 25.55 -5.73
N GLY A 106 -13.13 25.05 -6.90
CA GLY A 106 -13.94 24.21 -7.78
C GLY A 106 -13.96 22.76 -7.33
N ASN A 107 -13.97 21.85 -8.30
CA ASN A 107 -14.30 20.44 -8.09
C ASN A 107 -13.08 19.54 -8.13
N GLN A 108 -11.93 20.09 -8.51
CA GLN A 108 -10.72 19.36 -8.80
C GLN A 108 -9.52 20.06 -8.21
N VAL A 109 -8.62 19.29 -7.59
CA VAL A 109 -7.25 19.68 -7.29
C VAL A 109 -6.33 18.59 -7.77
N ALA A 110 -5.27 18.97 -8.48
CA ALA A 110 -4.26 18.06 -8.94
C ALA A 110 -2.85 18.56 -8.59
N VAL A 111 -1.91 17.63 -8.54
CA VAL A 111 -0.49 17.90 -8.43
C VAL A 111 0.20 17.18 -9.57
N ALA A 112 1.03 17.89 -10.33
CA ALA A 112 1.92 17.30 -11.32
C ALA A 112 3.36 17.62 -10.94
N GLY A 113 4.29 16.71 -11.24
CA GLY A 113 5.70 17.02 -11.08
C GLY A 113 6.62 16.20 -11.96
N TRP A 114 7.79 16.77 -12.22
CA TRP A 114 8.79 16.26 -13.15
C TRP A 114 10.20 16.64 -12.67
N PRO A 115 11.25 15.94 -13.13
CA PRO A 115 12.63 16.31 -12.82
C PRO A 115 12.96 17.72 -13.28
N ALA A 116 13.63 18.53 -12.46
CA ALA A 116 14.12 19.82 -12.91
C ALA A 116 15.24 19.66 -13.95
N ALA A 117 15.33 20.60 -14.87
CA ALA A 117 16.36 20.61 -15.90
C ALA A 117 17.78 20.63 -15.26
N GLY A 118 18.50 19.52 -15.38
CA GLY A 118 19.87 19.37 -14.87
C GLY A 118 19.99 19.00 -13.39
N ASP A 119 18.88 18.83 -12.67
CA ASP A 119 18.86 18.30 -11.31
C ASP A 119 17.67 17.36 -11.11
N VAL A 120 17.93 16.06 -11.28
CA VAL A 120 16.96 14.98 -11.11
C VAL A 120 16.53 14.75 -9.66
N THR A 121 17.22 15.36 -8.69
CA THR A 121 16.93 15.20 -7.25
C THR A 121 16.03 16.31 -6.69
N ALA A 122 15.77 17.36 -7.47
CA ALA A 122 14.89 18.47 -7.12
C ALA A 122 13.75 18.57 -8.13
N PRO A 123 12.64 17.83 -7.96
CA PRO A 123 11.54 17.87 -8.92
C PRO A 123 10.87 19.25 -8.91
N VAL A 124 10.46 19.72 -10.09
CA VAL A 124 9.50 20.81 -10.22
C VAL A 124 8.12 20.21 -9.97
N ALA A 125 7.35 20.82 -9.07
CA ALA A 125 5.98 20.43 -8.79
C ALA A 125 5.03 21.62 -8.93
N VAL A 126 3.84 21.36 -9.47
CA VAL A 126 2.77 22.34 -9.61
C VAL A 126 1.49 21.80 -8.99
N LEU A 127 0.79 22.65 -8.26
CA LEU A 127 -0.57 22.42 -7.80
C LEU A 127 -1.53 23.15 -8.74
N ILE A 128 -2.51 22.41 -9.27
CA ILE A 128 -3.51 22.89 -10.21
C ILE A 128 -4.87 22.74 -9.54
N ALA A 129 -5.51 23.85 -9.20
CA ALA A 129 -6.83 23.85 -8.55
C ALA A 129 -7.88 24.49 -9.45
N GLU A 130 -9.02 23.84 -9.62
CA GLU A 130 -10.15 24.44 -10.31
C GLU A 130 -10.73 25.61 -9.49
N VAL A 131 -11.14 26.67 -10.18
CA VAL A 131 -11.65 27.89 -9.58
C VAL A 131 -13.04 28.20 -10.11
N LYS A 132 -14.06 28.02 -9.27
CA LYS A 132 -15.45 28.38 -9.61
C LYS A 132 -15.75 29.88 -9.45
N ASP A 133 -14.97 30.61 -8.64
CA ASP A 133 -15.06 32.07 -8.49
C ASP A 133 -13.67 32.72 -8.45
N GLN A 134 -13.22 33.18 -9.62
CA GLN A 134 -11.89 33.77 -9.77
C GLN A 134 -11.73 35.12 -9.07
N ALA A 135 -12.81 35.86 -8.84
CA ALA A 135 -12.75 37.14 -8.14
C ALA A 135 -12.52 36.93 -6.64
N LEU A 136 -13.22 35.95 -6.06
CA LEU A 136 -13.01 35.52 -4.68
C LEU A 136 -11.64 34.89 -4.47
N ALA A 137 -11.16 34.05 -5.40
CA ALA A 137 -9.82 33.47 -5.34
C ALA A 137 -8.72 34.55 -5.31
N ARG A 138 -8.81 35.55 -6.21
CA ARG A 138 -7.89 36.70 -6.21
C ARG A 138 -7.95 37.52 -4.93
N ALA A 139 -9.13 37.70 -4.35
CA ALA A 139 -9.27 38.39 -3.07
C ALA A 139 -8.59 37.58 -1.94
N ALA A 140 -8.87 36.28 -1.86
CA ALA A 140 -8.28 35.39 -0.86
C ALA A 140 -6.73 35.37 -0.94
N LEU A 141 -6.16 35.23 -2.15
CA LEU A 141 -4.70 35.22 -2.34
C LEU A 141 -4.05 36.55 -1.94
N ARG A 142 -4.69 37.69 -2.22
CA ARG A 142 -4.18 39.01 -1.79
C ARG A 142 -4.19 39.17 -0.27
N ASP A 143 -5.24 38.68 0.37
CA ASP A 143 -5.34 38.74 1.83
C ASP A 143 -4.28 37.82 2.48
N VAL A 144 -4.08 36.60 1.95
CA VAL A 144 -3.01 35.68 2.39
C VAL A 144 -1.63 36.32 2.22
N ALA A 145 -1.37 36.95 1.07
CA ALA A 145 -0.11 37.66 0.83
C ALA A 145 0.12 38.78 1.86
N THR A 146 -0.95 39.52 2.21
CA THR A 146 -0.89 40.60 3.20
C THR A 146 -0.63 40.08 4.62
N GLU A 147 -1.28 38.97 5.00
CA GLU A 147 -1.14 38.35 6.33
C GLU A 147 0.23 37.70 6.54
N THR A 148 0.75 37.04 5.50
CA THR A 148 2.06 36.38 5.51
C THR A 148 3.23 37.34 5.26
N GLY A 149 2.95 38.56 4.82
CA GLY A 149 3.97 39.53 4.40
C GLY A 149 4.66 39.17 3.08
N LEU A 150 4.13 38.20 2.33
CA LEU A 150 4.61 37.84 0.99
C LEU A 150 4.31 38.98 0.02
N SER A 151 5.33 39.42 -0.72
CA SER A 151 5.18 40.41 -1.77
C SER A 151 5.32 39.75 -3.13
N PHE A 152 4.19 39.55 -3.80
CA PHE A 152 4.18 39.04 -5.17
C PHE A 152 4.41 40.18 -6.16
N ALA A 153 5.44 40.04 -7.00
CA ALA A 153 5.68 40.89 -8.14
C ALA A 153 4.95 40.35 -9.37
N PRO A 154 4.21 41.19 -10.12
CA PRO A 154 3.63 40.77 -11.38
C PRO A 154 4.74 40.54 -12.41
N GLN A 155 4.66 39.42 -13.10
CA GLN A 155 5.44 39.08 -14.28
C GLN A 155 4.47 38.65 -15.39
N THR A 156 4.88 38.75 -16.64
CA THR A 156 4.05 38.32 -17.77
C THR A 156 4.84 37.31 -18.57
N TYR A 157 4.24 36.16 -18.81
CA TYR A 157 4.79 35.08 -19.62
C TYR A 157 3.72 34.60 -20.61
N GLU A 158 4.04 34.62 -21.90
CA GLU A 158 3.12 34.24 -22.99
C GLU A 158 1.68 34.83 -22.87
N GLY A 159 1.59 36.07 -22.36
CA GLY A 159 0.31 36.78 -22.19
C GLY A 159 -0.47 36.42 -20.91
N VAL A 160 0.04 35.51 -20.07
CA VAL A 160 -0.48 35.19 -18.75
C VAL A 160 0.24 36.03 -17.69
N GLU A 161 -0.52 36.60 -16.75
CA GLU A 161 0.04 37.32 -15.60
C GLU A 161 0.39 36.33 -14.49
N LEU A 162 1.67 36.26 -14.17
CA LEU A 162 2.25 35.49 -13.08
C LEU A 162 2.45 36.42 -11.87
N HIS A 163 2.21 35.90 -10.68
CA HIS A 163 2.49 36.57 -9.42
C HIS A 163 3.61 35.81 -8.71
N VAL A 164 4.81 36.40 -8.67
CA VAL A 164 6.03 35.72 -8.21
C VAL A 164 6.56 36.35 -6.94
N ALA A 165 6.84 35.52 -5.93
CA ALA A 165 7.46 35.90 -4.66
C ALA A 165 8.66 34.98 -4.37
N GLU A 166 9.42 35.31 -3.31
CA GLU A 166 10.45 34.41 -2.80
C GLU A 166 9.78 33.15 -2.22
N GLY A 167 10.11 31.99 -2.77
CA GLY A 167 9.57 30.69 -2.32
C GLY A 167 8.20 30.32 -2.88
N GLY A 168 7.69 31.02 -3.90
CA GLY A 168 6.48 30.59 -4.60
C GLY A 168 5.98 31.54 -5.67
N ALA A 169 5.22 30.99 -6.60
CA ALA A 169 4.52 31.74 -7.63
C ALA A 169 3.10 31.20 -7.81
N TYR A 170 2.20 32.04 -8.33
CA TYR A 170 0.90 31.58 -8.83
C TYR A 170 0.45 32.33 -10.08
N ALA A 171 -0.43 31.68 -10.86
CA ALA A 171 -1.12 32.31 -11.98
C ALA A 171 -2.51 31.71 -12.17
N PHE A 172 -3.37 32.44 -12.89
CA PHE A 172 -4.63 31.90 -13.36
C PHE A 172 -4.53 31.53 -14.85
N VAL A 173 -4.65 30.24 -15.13
CA VAL A 173 -4.58 29.65 -16.48
C VAL A 173 -5.99 29.19 -16.84
N GLY A 174 -6.76 30.10 -17.46
CA GLY A 174 -8.20 29.88 -17.68
C GLY A 174 -8.99 29.86 -16.35
N GLU A 175 -9.70 28.76 -16.09
CA GLU A 175 -10.47 28.51 -14.86
C GLU A 175 -9.64 27.77 -13.78
N MET A 176 -8.33 27.65 -13.99
CA MET A 176 -7.43 26.95 -13.06
C MET A 176 -6.50 27.95 -12.37
N LEU A 177 -6.34 27.80 -11.05
CA LEU A 177 -5.27 28.41 -10.29
C LEU A 177 -4.10 27.44 -10.29
N VAL A 178 -2.94 27.91 -10.77
CA VAL A 178 -1.69 27.15 -10.75
C VAL A 178 -0.78 27.77 -9.71
N PHE A 179 -0.24 26.94 -8.82
CA PHE A 179 0.74 27.32 -7.81
C PHE A 179 1.99 26.45 -7.96
N ALA A 180 3.17 27.04 -7.80
CA ALA A 180 4.45 26.34 -7.88
C ALA A 180 5.48 27.02 -6.96
N GLU A 181 6.57 26.33 -6.63
CA GLU A 181 7.67 26.91 -5.85
C GLU A 181 8.48 27.96 -6.64
N SER A 182 8.39 27.93 -7.98
CA SER A 182 9.07 28.85 -8.89
C SER A 182 8.18 29.28 -10.06
N ALA A 183 8.57 30.35 -10.75
CA ALA A 183 7.89 30.77 -11.97
C ALA A 183 7.96 29.69 -13.06
N ASP A 184 9.10 29.01 -13.21
CA ASP A 184 9.36 27.98 -14.22
C ASP A 184 8.30 26.87 -14.24
N GLY A 185 7.81 26.43 -13.07
CA GLY A 185 6.73 25.45 -13.00
C GLY A 185 5.42 25.95 -13.61
N ILE A 186 5.10 27.23 -13.40
CA ILE A 186 3.91 27.86 -13.98
C ILE A 186 4.10 28.11 -15.47
N GLU A 187 5.29 28.54 -15.89
CA GLU A 187 5.63 28.74 -17.30
C GLU A 187 5.39 27.45 -18.09
N ALA A 188 5.79 26.29 -17.57
CA ALA A 188 5.52 25.00 -18.20
C ALA A 188 4.01 24.72 -18.40
N VAL A 189 3.18 25.07 -17.42
CA VAL A 189 1.71 24.93 -17.53
C VAL A 189 1.13 25.91 -18.55
N VAL A 190 1.66 27.14 -18.62
CA VAL A 190 1.27 28.15 -19.61
C VAL A 190 1.68 27.71 -21.02
N ASP A 191 2.85 27.08 -21.19
CA ASP A 191 3.31 26.55 -22.47
C ASP A 191 2.36 25.46 -23.01
N VAL A 192 1.87 24.56 -22.13
CA VAL A 192 0.85 23.57 -22.48
C VAL A 192 -0.44 24.26 -22.94
N GLN A 193 -0.90 25.29 -22.23
CA GLN A 193 -2.05 26.09 -22.68
C GLN A 193 -1.79 26.77 -24.05
N GLY A 194 -0.54 27.16 -24.31
CA GLY A 194 -0.07 27.76 -25.55
C GLY A 194 0.07 26.77 -26.73
N GLY A 195 -0.08 25.47 -26.48
CA GLY A 195 -0.05 24.42 -27.50
C GLY A 195 1.13 23.45 -27.41
N ALA A 196 1.91 23.47 -26.34
CA ALA A 196 2.83 22.38 -26.04
C ALA A 196 2.06 21.10 -25.66
N ASP A 197 2.72 19.94 -25.76
CA ASP A 197 2.09 18.66 -25.45
C ASP A 197 1.76 18.57 -23.96
N ALA A 198 0.55 18.08 -23.65
CA ALA A 198 0.07 17.85 -22.29
C ALA A 198 0.27 16.39 -21.87
N LEU A 199 0.29 16.12 -20.56
CA LEU A 199 0.27 14.76 -20.00
C LEU A 199 -0.90 13.93 -20.57
N SER A 200 -2.09 14.52 -20.65
CA SER A 200 -3.30 13.85 -21.19
C SER A 200 -3.17 13.42 -22.65
N SER A 201 -2.20 13.95 -23.41
CA SER A 201 -1.94 13.55 -24.79
C SER A 201 -1.16 12.22 -24.86
N ARG A 202 -0.41 11.87 -23.82
CA ARG A 202 0.43 10.66 -23.78
C ARG A 202 -0.41 9.38 -23.87
N GLU A 203 0.08 8.42 -24.65
CA GLU A 203 -0.59 7.14 -24.84
C GLU A 203 -0.51 6.26 -23.60
N ASP A 204 0.65 6.22 -22.94
CA ASP A 204 0.87 5.46 -21.72
C ASP A 204 0.03 5.97 -20.55
N PHE A 205 -0.08 7.30 -20.38
CA PHE A 205 -1.00 7.94 -19.42
C PHE A 205 -2.44 7.52 -19.69
N ARG A 206 -2.93 7.68 -20.93
CA ARG A 206 -4.32 7.35 -21.29
C ARG A 206 -4.62 5.86 -21.09
N THR A 207 -3.68 4.99 -21.42
CA THR A 207 -3.83 3.53 -21.24
C THR A 207 -3.87 3.19 -19.76
N THR A 208 -2.87 3.63 -18.99
CA THR A 208 -2.78 3.38 -17.54
C THR A 208 -4.03 3.86 -16.80
N MET A 209 -4.53 5.06 -17.13
CA MET A 209 -5.72 5.62 -16.50
C MET A 209 -7.03 4.97 -16.96
N ALA A 210 -7.05 4.34 -18.14
CA ALA A 210 -8.22 3.61 -18.64
C ALA A 210 -8.42 2.25 -17.96
N ASP A 211 -7.36 1.68 -17.40
CA ASP A 211 -7.40 0.41 -16.66
C ASP A 211 -7.91 0.58 -15.22
N LEU A 212 -7.97 1.82 -14.72
CA LEU A 212 -8.47 2.13 -13.39
C LEU A 212 -10.01 2.17 -13.34
N PRO A 213 -10.62 1.93 -12.16
CA PRO A 213 -12.06 2.12 -11.96
C PRO A 213 -12.50 3.51 -12.46
N ALA A 214 -13.46 3.56 -13.38
CA ALA A 214 -13.89 4.81 -14.01
C ALA A 214 -14.52 5.80 -13.01
N ASP A 215 -15.18 5.29 -11.97
CA ASP A 215 -15.79 6.08 -10.91
C ASP A 215 -14.94 6.01 -9.64
N HIS A 216 -14.24 7.09 -9.31
CA HIS A 216 -13.28 7.15 -8.21
C HIS A 216 -13.25 8.55 -7.56
N LEU A 217 -12.76 8.61 -6.31
CA LEU A 217 -12.55 9.81 -5.52
C LEU A 217 -11.27 10.55 -5.90
N ALA A 218 -10.21 9.79 -6.19
CA ALA A 218 -8.90 10.30 -6.53
C ALA A 218 -8.17 9.30 -7.43
N SER A 219 -7.22 9.77 -8.21
CA SER A 219 -6.36 8.91 -9.02
C SER A 219 -4.94 9.44 -9.12
N ALA A 220 -3.99 8.54 -9.31
CA ALA A 220 -2.59 8.84 -9.44
C ALA A 220 -2.02 8.11 -10.66
N PHE A 221 -1.05 8.75 -11.29
CA PHE A 221 -0.23 8.21 -12.36
C PHE A 221 1.24 8.45 -12.01
N VAL A 222 2.08 7.46 -12.29
CA VAL A 222 3.52 7.53 -12.09
C VAL A 222 4.22 6.93 -13.30
N ASP A 223 5.17 7.67 -13.85
CA ASP A 223 6.12 7.19 -14.85
C ASP A 223 7.32 6.57 -14.13
N LEU A 224 7.24 5.24 -13.92
CA LEU A 224 8.24 4.50 -13.18
C LEU A 224 9.57 4.47 -13.95
N ALA A 225 9.54 4.41 -15.28
CA ALA A 225 10.73 4.46 -16.11
C ALA A 225 11.46 5.81 -15.97
N ALA A 226 10.74 6.92 -16.05
CA ALA A 226 11.32 8.26 -15.88
C ALA A 226 11.87 8.47 -14.46
N LEU A 227 11.18 7.99 -13.43
CA LEU A 227 11.68 8.02 -12.06
C LEU A 227 12.93 7.16 -11.87
N ALA A 228 12.97 5.97 -12.48
CA ALA A 228 14.11 5.07 -12.40
C ALA A 228 15.35 5.67 -13.07
N GLU A 229 15.17 6.29 -14.23
CA GLU A 229 16.22 7.04 -14.93
C GLU A 229 16.71 8.23 -14.09
N ALA A 230 15.78 9.03 -13.54
CA ALA A 230 16.11 10.19 -12.73
C ALA A 230 16.86 9.83 -11.43
N THR A 231 16.46 8.73 -10.77
CA THR A 231 17.06 8.32 -9.50
C THR A 231 18.28 7.42 -9.65
N GLY A 232 18.61 6.99 -10.88
CA GLY A 232 19.65 6.01 -11.13
C GLY A 232 19.30 4.59 -10.64
N THR A 233 18.03 4.32 -10.35
CA THR A 233 17.51 3.00 -9.95
C THR A 233 17.04 2.15 -11.14
N GLY A 234 17.45 2.55 -12.35
CA GLY A 234 17.04 2.01 -13.65
C GLY A 234 16.88 0.49 -13.73
N GLU A 235 17.81 -0.30 -13.16
CA GLU A 235 17.76 -1.76 -13.28
C GLU A 235 16.60 -2.40 -12.48
N GLN A 236 16.25 -1.90 -11.30
CA GLN A 236 15.23 -2.50 -10.41
C GLN A 236 13.78 -2.18 -10.84
N LEU A 237 13.56 -1.01 -11.44
CA LEU A 237 12.24 -0.57 -11.89
C LEU A 237 12.05 -0.72 -13.41
N SER A 238 13.09 -1.12 -14.17
CA SER A 238 13.02 -1.28 -15.64
C SER A 238 11.95 -2.25 -16.13
N VAL A 239 11.42 -3.08 -15.25
CA VAL A 239 10.38 -4.06 -15.57
C VAL A 239 9.02 -3.40 -15.76
N PHE A 240 8.77 -2.27 -15.09
CA PHE A 240 7.53 -1.52 -15.16
C PHE A 240 7.72 -0.22 -15.93
N SER A 241 6.80 0.10 -16.84
CA SER A 241 6.82 1.38 -17.55
C SER A 241 6.15 2.49 -16.73
N THR A 242 4.91 2.23 -16.32
CA THR A 242 4.03 3.18 -15.64
C THR A 242 3.29 2.48 -14.53
N ALA A 243 2.69 3.25 -13.62
CA ALA A 243 1.73 2.75 -12.65
C ALA A 243 0.57 3.73 -12.50
N GLY A 244 -0.61 3.18 -12.30
CA GLY A 244 -1.84 3.91 -12.01
C GLY A 244 -2.42 3.47 -10.68
N ALA A 245 -3.10 4.36 -9.97
CA ALA A 245 -3.91 4.02 -8.81
C ALA A 245 -5.17 4.89 -8.74
N ALA A 246 -6.26 4.35 -8.19
CA ALA A 246 -7.51 5.05 -7.95
C ALA A 246 -8.08 4.68 -6.58
N LEU A 247 -8.55 5.70 -5.86
CA LEU A 247 -9.25 5.54 -4.58
C LEU A 247 -10.76 5.52 -4.83
N VAL A 248 -11.45 4.51 -4.35
CA VAL A 248 -12.88 4.27 -4.56
C VAL A 248 -13.55 4.10 -3.20
N ALA A 249 -14.69 4.76 -3.00
CA ALA A 249 -15.61 4.46 -1.92
C ALA A 249 -16.55 3.34 -2.36
N GLU A 250 -16.48 2.22 -1.65
CA GLU A 250 -17.38 1.07 -1.77
C GLU A 250 -18.43 1.14 -0.64
N PRO A 251 -19.56 0.41 -0.75
CA PRO A 251 -20.59 0.43 0.29
C PRO A 251 -20.09 0.07 1.69
N ASP A 252 -19.09 -0.82 1.77
CA ASP A 252 -18.57 -1.37 3.03
C ASP A 252 -17.09 -1.05 3.30
N GLY A 253 -16.46 -0.20 2.49
CA GLY A 253 -15.09 0.24 2.75
C GLY A 253 -14.53 1.22 1.73
N LEU A 254 -13.29 1.64 1.94
CA LEU A 254 -12.50 2.33 0.93
C LEU A 254 -11.56 1.33 0.26
N ARG A 255 -11.46 1.39 -1.06
CA ARG A 255 -10.54 0.59 -1.86
C ARG A 255 -9.59 1.48 -2.65
N LEU A 256 -8.30 1.28 -2.47
CA LEU A 256 -7.26 1.77 -3.37
C LEU A 256 -6.92 0.66 -4.36
N SER A 257 -7.23 0.88 -5.63
CA SER A 257 -6.96 -0.06 -6.73
C SER A 257 -5.87 0.50 -7.62
N GLY A 258 -4.87 -0.30 -8.00
CA GLY A 258 -3.88 0.14 -8.96
C GLY A 258 -3.41 -0.95 -9.90
N SER A 259 -2.69 -0.54 -10.93
CA SER A 259 -2.15 -1.39 -11.97
C SER A 259 -0.76 -0.89 -12.39
N ALA A 260 0.11 -1.83 -12.72
CA ALA A 260 1.42 -1.56 -13.28
C ALA A 260 1.71 -2.60 -14.39
N PRO A 261 1.68 -2.19 -15.67
CA PRO A 261 2.10 -3.06 -16.76
C PRO A 261 3.60 -3.34 -16.68
N PHE A 262 3.98 -4.56 -17.06
CA PHE A 262 5.37 -5.00 -17.08
C PHE A 262 5.76 -5.80 -18.32
N ASP A 263 7.02 -5.64 -18.76
CA ASP A 263 7.54 -6.37 -19.91
C ASP A 263 8.04 -7.77 -19.50
N ARG A 264 7.26 -8.80 -19.85
CA ARG A 264 7.59 -10.21 -19.61
C ARG A 264 8.81 -10.72 -20.37
N ASP A 265 9.08 -10.15 -21.55
CA ASP A 265 10.17 -10.58 -22.42
C ASP A 265 11.45 -9.74 -22.17
N GLY A 266 11.40 -8.82 -21.19
CA GLY A 266 12.50 -7.97 -20.79
C GLY A 266 13.65 -8.72 -20.09
N PRO A 267 14.82 -8.08 -19.96
CA PRO A 267 16.03 -8.68 -19.38
C PRO A 267 15.89 -9.12 -17.91
N ALA A 268 14.85 -8.68 -17.20
CA ALA A 268 14.48 -9.07 -15.83
C ALA A 268 13.49 -10.26 -15.75
N SER A 269 13.45 -11.11 -16.80
CA SER A 269 12.54 -12.26 -16.94
C SER A 269 12.49 -13.29 -15.80
N SER A 270 13.39 -13.27 -14.80
CA SER A 270 13.27 -14.12 -13.60
C SER A 270 12.10 -13.69 -12.71
N SER A 271 11.78 -12.39 -12.67
CA SER A 271 10.64 -11.85 -11.93
C SER A 271 9.29 -12.25 -12.55
N ALA A 272 9.24 -12.53 -13.86
CA ALA A 272 8.05 -13.01 -14.57
C ALA A 272 7.56 -14.39 -14.07
N ALA A 273 8.45 -15.25 -13.56
CA ALA A 273 8.08 -16.54 -12.99
C ALA A 273 7.39 -16.39 -11.62
N GLY A 274 7.84 -15.43 -10.79
CA GLY A 274 7.18 -15.08 -9.53
C GLY A 274 5.79 -14.45 -9.76
N PHE A 275 5.67 -13.58 -10.77
CA PHE A 275 4.38 -13.01 -11.18
C PHE A 275 3.39 -14.07 -11.68
N GLY A 276 3.86 -15.14 -12.33
CA GLY A 276 3.01 -16.23 -12.79
C GLY A 276 2.30 -17.02 -11.68
N LEU A 277 2.83 -16.99 -10.44
CA LEU A 277 2.21 -17.62 -9.27
C LEU A 277 1.14 -16.72 -8.63
N GLY A 278 1.12 -15.43 -8.95
CA GLY A 278 0.24 -14.42 -8.37
C GLY A 278 -1.20 -14.42 -8.90
N GLY A 279 -1.59 -15.38 -9.74
CA GLY A 279 -2.94 -15.42 -10.35
C GLY A 279 -3.96 -16.27 -9.59
N GLU A 280 -3.53 -17.03 -8.59
CA GLU A 280 -4.38 -17.93 -7.81
C GLU A 280 -4.72 -17.33 -6.43
N PRO A 281 -5.93 -17.57 -5.89
CA PRO A 281 -6.21 -17.29 -4.48
C PRO A 281 -5.40 -18.21 -3.56
N SER A 282 -5.03 -17.68 -2.39
CA SER A 282 -4.44 -18.45 -1.29
C SER A 282 -5.31 -19.65 -0.92
N SER A 283 -4.65 -20.78 -0.69
CA SER A 283 -5.29 -21.99 -0.13
C SER A 283 -4.89 -22.23 1.32
N LEU A 284 -3.86 -21.53 1.81
CA LEU A 284 -3.40 -21.66 3.18
C LEU A 284 -4.41 -21.10 4.19
N VAL A 285 -5.29 -20.19 3.76
CA VAL A 285 -6.35 -19.61 4.58
C VAL A 285 -7.37 -20.65 5.06
N ASP A 286 -7.51 -21.79 4.38
CA ASP A 286 -8.34 -22.93 4.80
C ASP A 286 -7.69 -23.77 5.92
N TRP A 287 -6.53 -23.36 6.41
CA TRP A 287 -5.78 -23.99 7.51
C TRP A 287 -5.52 -23.04 8.66
N MET A 288 -5.75 -21.75 8.46
CA MET A 288 -5.57 -20.74 9.49
C MET A 288 -6.82 -20.72 10.39
N PRO A 289 -6.66 -20.83 11.71
CA PRO A 289 -7.79 -20.74 12.64
C PRO A 289 -8.64 -19.48 12.46
N GLU A 290 -9.95 -19.58 12.71
CA GLU A 290 -10.89 -18.44 12.60
C GLU A 290 -10.50 -17.23 13.47
N ASP A 291 -9.82 -17.44 14.59
CA ASP A 291 -9.33 -16.38 15.49
C ASP A 291 -8.01 -15.71 15.03
N THR A 292 -7.58 -15.98 13.80
CA THR A 292 -6.43 -15.30 13.19
C THR A 292 -6.73 -13.81 13.01
N ILE A 293 -5.97 -12.96 13.70
CA ILE A 293 -6.12 -11.50 13.69
C ILE A 293 -5.27 -10.82 12.62
N ALA A 294 -4.25 -11.49 12.11
CA ALA A 294 -3.42 -11.02 11.02
C ALA A 294 -2.88 -12.18 10.19
N GLU A 295 -2.95 -12.03 8.88
CA GLU A 295 -2.52 -13.00 7.88
C GLU A 295 -1.65 -12.30 6.83
N VAL A 296 -0.60 -13.00 6.40
CA VAL A 296 0.23 -12.60 5.26
C VAL A 296 0.51 -13.85 4.45
N VAL A 297 0.10 -13.87 3.19
CA VAL A 297 0.43 -14.92 2.23
C VAL A 297 1.27 -14.33 1.10
N VAL A 298 2.40 -14.97 0.85
CA VAL A 298 3.33 -14.62 -0.22
C VAL A 298 3.49 -15.80 -1.16
N PHE A 299 3.27 -15.57 -2.44
CA PHE A 299 3.56 -16.50 -3.52
C PHE A 299 4.98 -16.30 -4.03
N GLY A 300 5.67 -17.39 -4.31
CA GLY A 300 7.02 -17.36 -4.89
C GLY A 300 8.05 -16.60 -4.03
N LEU A 301 8.01 -16.77 -2.71
CA LEU A 301 8.92 -16.07 -1.79
C LEU A 301 10.39 -16.41 -2.08
N ARG A 302 10.68 -17.66 -2.46
CA ARG A 302 12.02 -18.07 -2.89
C ARG A 302 12.53 -17.21 -4.04
N GLN A 303 11.73 -17.09 -5.10
CA GLN A 303 12.08 -16.34 -6.31
C GLN A 303 12.26 -14.86 -5.98
N THR A 304 11.40 -14.31 -5.11
CA THR A 304 11.53 -12.94 -4.61
C THR A 304 12.86 -12.72 -3.88
N LEU A 305 13.29 -13.67 -3.04
CA LEU A 305 14.57 -13.59 -2.32
C LEU A 305 15.76 -13.73 -3.26
N GLU A 306 15.70 -14.65 -4.23
CA GLU A 306 16.74 -14.88 -5.23
C GLU A 306 16.90 -13.64 -6.15
N ASP A 307 15.80 -13.04 -6.59
CA ASP A 307 15.80 -11.80 -7.38
C ASP A 307 16.37 -10.63 -6.58
N ALA A 308 15.96 -10.47 -5.31
CA ALA A 308 16.48 -9.42 -4.43
C ALA A 308 17.99 -9.56 -4.20
N GLU A 309 18.48 -10.79 -4.00
CA GLU A 309 19.91 -11.06 -3.86
C GLU A 309 20.68 -10.77 -5.15
N ALA A 310 20.14 -11.17 -6.31
CA ALA A 310 20.74 -10.88 -7.61
C ALA A 310 20.81 -9.36 -7.88
N ALA A 311 19.76 -8.62 -7.55
CA ALA A 311 19.71 -7.17 -7.70
C ALA A 311 20.67 -6.44 -6.75
N VAL A 312 20.90 -6.96 -5.55
CA VAL A 312 21.91 -6.41 -4.62
C VAL A 312 23.32 -6.72 -5.12
N ALA A 313 23.55 -7.92 -5.66
CA ALA A 313 24.86 -8.32 -6.16
C ALA A 313 25.34 -7.48 -7.37
N SER A 314 24.44 -6.80 -8.09
CA SER A 314 24.80 -5.95 -9.23
C SER A 314 25.27 -4.54 -8.85
N VAL A 315 25.09 -4.11 -7.60
CA VAL A 315 25.49 -2.77 -7.13
C VAL A 315 26.71 -2.80 -6.20
N PRO A 316 27.66 -1.84 -6.28
CA PRO A 316 28.85 -1.82 -5.43
C PRO A 316 28.55 -1.83 -3.92
N GLU A 317 27.49 -1.15 -3.49
CA GLU A 317 27.03 -1.09 -2.11
C GLU A 317 26.47 -2.43 -1.61
N GLY A 318 26.15 -3.36 -2.51
CA GLY A 318 25.56 -4.65 -2.21
C GLY A 318 26.55 -5.74 -1.78
N GLU A 319 27.86 -5.56 -2.03
CA GLU A 319 28.90 -6.53 -1.68
C GLU A 319 28.93 -6.87 -0.17
N GLU A 320 28.62 -5.89 0.69
CA GLU A 320 28.56 -6.11 2.15
C GLU A 320 27.38 -7.01 2.53
N LEU A 321 26.22 -6.81 1.90
CA LEU A 321 25.02 -7.59 2.18
C LEU A 321 25.19 -9.03 1.66
N THR A 322 25.72 -9.22 0.45
CA THR A 322 26.00 -10.56 -0.09
C THR A 322 27.02 -11.30 0.77
N GLY A 323 28.07 -10.62 1.25
CA GLY A 323 29.04 -11.22 2.17
C GLY A 323 28.43 -11.61 3.53
N ALA A 324 27.46 -10.83 4.02
CA ALA A 324 26.72 -11.17 5.24
C ALA A 324 25.81 -12.40 5.02
N LEU A 325 25.13 -12.50 3.87
CA LEU A 325 24.32 -13.67 3.51
C LEU A 325 25.16 -14.94 3.39
N ASP A 326 26.32 -14.87 2.73
CA ASP A 326 27.27 -15.98 2.65
C ASP A 326 27.76 -16.43 4.02
N THR A 327 27.97 -15.48 4.93
CA THR A 327 28.31 -15.79 6.32
C THR A 327 27.18 -16.53 7.03
N ILE A 328 25.92 -16.14 6.82
CA ILE A 328 24.76 -16.83 7.37
C ILE A 328 24.64 -18.24 6.78
N ARG A 329 24.78 -18.41 5.46
CA ARG A 329 24.80 -19.72 4.81
C ARG A 329 25.89 -20.63 5.38
N ALA A 330 27.11 -20.11 5.52
CA ALA A 330 28.22 -20.84 6.11
C ALA A 330 27.94 -21.22 7.58
N LEU A 331 27.38 -20.31 8.38
CA LEU A 331 27.01 -20.59 9.77
C LEU A 331 25.91 -21.64 9.87
N ALA A 332 24.91 -21.62 8.99
CA ALA A 332 23.87 -22.65 8.92
C ALA A 332 24.48 -24.02 8.57
N ALA A 333 25.31 -24.06 7.53
CA ALA A 333 25.94 -25.28 7.05
C ALA A 333 26.94 -25.87 8.06
N PHE A 334 27.81 -25.06 8.67
CA PHE A 334 28.81 -25.53 9.62
C PHE A 334 28.28 -25.69 11.05
N GLY A 335 27.38 -24.80 11.48
CA GLY A 335 26.85 -24.78 12.84
C GLY A 335 25.73 -25.78 13.07
N PHE A 336 24.84 -25.93 12.09
CA PHE A 336 23.63 -26.77 12.20
C PHE A 336 23.56 -27.86 11.13
N GLY A 337 24.52 -27.90 10.21
CA GLY A 337 24.49 -28.82 9.08
C GLY A 337 23.46 -28.44 8.01
N ILE A 338 22.77 -27.31 8.12
CA ILE A 338 21.63 -26.95 7.25
C ILE A 338 22.13 -26.24 5.99
N ASP A 339 21.74 -26.74 4.82
CA ASP A 339 21.98 -26.06 3.56
C ASP A 339 20.76 -25.18 3.25
N ILE A 340 20.93 -23.86 3.29
CA ILE A 340 19.80 -22.92 3.10
C ILE A 340 19.21 -23.10 1.70
N ASP A 341 20.05 -23.24 0.69
CA ASP A 341 19.64 -23.26 -0.71
C ASP A 341 18.99 -24.61 -1.08
N ALA A 342 19.45 -25.70 -0.48
CA ALA A 342 18.94 -27.05 -0.76
C ALA A 342 17.85 -27.55 0.20
N ASP A 343 17.79 -27.05 1.44
CA ASP A 343 16.86 -27.56 2.45
C ASP A 343 15.79 -26.54 2.88
N LEU A 344 16.06 -25.22 2.83
CA LEU A 344 15.09 -24.19 3.27
C LEU A 344 14.39 -23.47 2.10
N LEU A 345 15.15 -22.96 1.14
CA LEU A 345 14.58 -22.22 0.00
C LEU A 345 13.53 -23.02 -0.78
N PRO A 346 13.68 -24.35 -1.02
CA PRO A 346 12.65 -25.14 -1.69
C PRO A 346 11.32 -25.22 -0.93
N LEU A 347 11.30 -24.91 0.37
CA LEU A 347 10.04 -24.87 1.14
C LEU A 347 9.21 -23.61 0.83
N LEU A 348 9.81 -22.61 0.17
CA LEU A 348 9.27 -21.26 -0.02
C LEU A 348 8.94 -20.94 -1.48
N ASP A 349 8.97 -21.94 -2.36
CA ASP A 349 8.94 -21.79 -3.81
C ASP A 349 7.56 -21.55 -4.42
N ARG A 350 6.50 -21.91 -3.69
CA ARG A 350 5.11 -21.77 -4.15
C ARG A 350 4.28 -20.82 -3.29
N GLU A 351 3.89 -21.19 -2.08
CA GLU A 351 3.06 -20.33 -1.22
C GLU A 351 3.49 -20.42 0.25
N VAL A 352 3.65 -19.26 0.88
CA VAL A 352 4.08 -19.11 2.28
C VAL A 352 3.07 -18.23 2.99
N GLY A 353 2.41 -18.77 4.01
CA GLY A 353 1.44 -18.08 4.85
C GLY A 353 1.97 -17.88 6.26
N VAL A 354 1.70 -16.73 6.86
CA VAL A 354 1.92 -16.47 8.28
C VAL A 354 0.59 -16.05 8.87
N ALA A 355 0.12 -16.80 9.86
CA ALA A 355 -1.07 -16.49 10.64
C ALA A 355 -0.66 -16.07 12.05
N ILE A 356 -1.24 -14.97 12.55
CA ILE A 356 -1.05 -14.47 13.90
C ILE A 356 -2.42 -14.45 14.57
N ALA A 357 -2.55 -15.12 15.71
CA ALA A 357 -3.77 -15.16 16.52
C ALA A 357 -3.70 -14.23 17.74
N GLY A 358 -2.51 -13.81 18.16
CA GLY A 358 -2.38 -12.93 19.33
C GLY A 358 -0.97 -12.84 19.90
N LEU A 359 -0.89 -12.49 21.20
CA LEU A 359 0.36 -12.42 21.95
C LEU A 359 0.28 -13.27 23.22
N GLN A 360 1.30 -14.10 23.46
CA GLN A 360 1.49 -14.83 24.70
C GLN A 360 2.85 -14.48 25.29
N SER A 361 2.87 -13.97 26.52
CA SER A 361 4.09 -13.50 27.19
C SER A 361 4.91 -12.48 26.35
N GLY A 362 4.23 -11.67 25.53
CA GLY A 362 4.84 -10.68 24.65
C GLY A 362 5.40 -11.22 23.33
N LEU A 363 5.24 -12.51 23.05
CA LEU A 363 5.59 -13.14 21.77
C LEU A 363 4.33 -13.41 20.94
N PRO A 364 4.37 -13.26 19.61
CA PRO A 364 3.25 -13.61 18.76
C PRO A 364 2.93 -15.11 18.86
N THR A 365 1.64 -15.42 18.98
CA THR A 365 1.11 -16.77 18.82
C THR A 365 0.53 -16.92 17.42
N GLY A 366 0.83 -18.02 16.74
CA GLY A 366 0.46 -18.19 15.34
C GLY A 366 1.19 -19.35 14.69
N GLN A 367 1.04 -19.44 13.37
CA GLN A 367 1.64 -20.49 12.54
C GLN A 367 2.32 -19.89 11.31
N VAL A 368 3.37 -20.56 10.85
CA VAL A 368 3.87 -20.45 9.48
C VAL A 368 3.35 -21.67 8.72
N LEU A 369 2.67 -21.45 7.61
CA LEU A 369 2.15 -22.47 6.73
C LEU A 369 2.87 -22.41 5.40
N LEU A 370 3.26 -23.56 4.85
CA LEU A 370 3.99 -23.65 3.61
C LEU A 370 3.25 -24.62 2.70
N ARG A 371 3.02 -24.23 1.44
CA ARG A 371 2.61 -25.12 0.35
C ARG A 371 3.72 -25.10 -0.69
N PRO A 372 4.71 -26.00 -0.60
CA PRO A 372 5.79 -26.13 -1.58
C PRO A 372 5.27 -26.62 -2.94
N GLU A 373 6.04 -26.40 -4.01
CA GLU A 373 5.73 -26.95 -5.33
C GLU A 373 5.87 -28.48 -5.37
N ASP A 374 6.87 -29.03 -4.66
CA ASP A 374 7.09 -30.46 -4.46
C ASP A 374 6.98 -30.83 -2.97
N PRO A 375 5.79 -31.21 -2.49
CA PRO A 375 5.58 -31.54 -1.08
C PRO A 375 6.40 -32.74 -0.59
N GLU A 376 6.65 -33.74 -1.44
CA GLU A 376 7.43 -34.92 -1.05
C GLU A 376 8.91 -34.57 -0.84
N ALA A 377 9.49 -33.77 -1.76
CA ALA A 377 10.85 -33.28 -1.61
C ALA A 377 11.00 -32.35 -0.40
N ALA A 378 9.99 -31.51 -0.16
CA ALA A 378 9.94 -30.58 0.97
C ALA A 378 9.86 -31.31 2.31
N GLU A 379 8.99 -32.32 2.45
CA GLU A 379 8.90 -33.15 3.65
C GLU A 379 10.25 -33.86 3.91
N ALA A 380 10.84 -34.46 2.88
CA ALA A 380 12.15 -35.08 3.00
C ALA A 380 13.25 -34.08 3.40
N GLY A 381 13.17 -32.83 2.95
CA GLY A 381 14.04 -31.73 3.37
C GLY A 381 13.88 -31.38 4.84
N LEU A 382 12.64 -31.24 5.29
CA LEU A 382 12.31 -30.98 6.68
C LEU A 382 12.81 -32.08 7.62
N THR A 383 12.60 -33.36 7.25
CA THR A 383 13.15 -34.50 8.01
C THR A 383 14.67 -34.42 8.11
N ARG A 384 15.38 -34.09 7.02
CA ARG A 384 16.84 -33.92 7.07
C ARG A 384 17.27 -32.80 8.02
N ILE A 385 16.53 -31.70 8.06
CA ILE A 385 16.80 -30.59 9.00
C ILE A 385 16.64 -31.08 10.45
N VAL A 386 15.55 -31.77 10.75
CA VAL A 386 15.26 -32.31 12.10
C VAL A 386 16.33 -33.32 12.52
N ASP A 387 16.67 -34.28 11.66
CA ASP A 387 17.72 -35.27 11.90
C ASP A 387 19.07 -34.61 12.26
N ARG A 388 19.42 -33.53 11.55
CA ARG A 388 20.65 -32.77 11.80
C ARG A 388 20.59 -32.01 13.12
N LEU A 389 19.45 -31.37 13.43
CA LEU A 389 19.25 -30.71 14.72
C LEU A 389 19.37 -31.70 15.89
N VAL A 390 18.76 -32.88 15.77
CA VAL A 390 18.89 -33.97 16.75
C VAL A 390 20.34 -34.42 16.89
N ALA A 391 21.07 -34.58 15.77
CA ALA A 391 22.50 -34.92 15.79
C ALA A 391 23.37 -33.84 16.49
N THR A 392 22.92 -32.59 16.51
CA THR A 392 23.60 -31.47 17.20
C THR A 392 23.12 -31.23 18.64
N GLY A 393 22.17 -32.03 19.14
CA GLY A 393 21.74 -32.04 20.54
C GLY A 393 20.30 -31.59 20.80
N ALA A 394 19.48 -31.38 19.76
CA ALA A 394 18.03 -31.25 19.94
C ALA A 394 17.40 -32.61 20.32
N SER A 395 16.20 -32.57 20.91
CA SER A 395 15.37 -33.76 21.10
C SER A 395 14.12 -33.69 20.25
N GLU A 396 13.71 -34.83 19.71
CA GLU A 396 12.50 -34.99 18.91
C GLU A 396 11.52 -35.92 19.63
N ARG A 397 10.23 -35.59 19.56
CA ARG A 397 9.12 -36.45 19.97
C ARG A 397 7.93 -36.22 19.06
N THR A 398 7.09 -37.23 18.93
CA THR A 398 5.87 -37.17 18.11
C THR A 398 4.64 -37.36 18.99
N GLU A 399 3.60 -36.59 18.72
CA GLU A 399 2.27 -36.75 19.32
C GLU A 399 1.22 -36.88 18.20
N GLU A 400 0.18 -37.67 18.46
CA GLU A 400 -0.92 -37.84 17.50
C GLU A 400 -1.77 -36.56 17.45
N GLY A 401 -1.90 -35.96 16.26
CA GLY A 401 -2.76 -34.80 16.01
C GLY A 401 -3.99 -35.17 15.16
N VAL A 402 -4.80 -34.17 14.83
CA VAL A 402 -6.01 -34.38 14.01
C VAL A 402 -5.64 -34.58 12.55
N GLY A 403 -5.63 -35.86 12.12
CA GLY A 403 -5.37 -36.25 10.74
C GLY A 403 -3.89 -36.23 10.33
N ALA A 404 -2.98 -35.84 11.23
CA ALA A 404 -1.53 -35.88 11.01
C ALA A 404 -0.79 -35.95 12.35
N ASP A 405 0.39 -36.56 12.34
CA ASP A 405 1.30 -36.58 13.49
C ASP A 405 1.98 -35.21 13.66
N ILE A 406 2.09 -34.74 14.91
CA ILE A 406 2.78 -33.51 15.26
C ILE A 406 4.17 -33.86 15.79
N THR A 407 5.19 -33.42 15.06
CA THR A 407 6.59 -33.59 15.46
C THR A 407 7.07 -32.37 16.22
N ILE A 408 7.65 -32.59 17.39
CA ILE A 408 8.04 -31.55 18.33
C ILE A 408 9.54 -31.63 18.54
N VAL A 409 10.22 -30.54 18.23
CA VAL A 409 11.67 -30.39 18.27
C VAL A 409 12.04 -29.40 19.36
N SER A 410 12.65 -29.92 20.43
CA SER A 410 13.13 -29.11 21.55
C SER A 410 14.62 -28.85 21.40
N ILE A 411 14.99 -27.60 21.13
CA ILE A 411 16.39 -27.17 20.99
C ILE A 411 16.88 -26.60 22.33
N PRO A 412 18.02 -27.06 22.89
CA PRO A 412 18.52 -26.58 24.18
C PRO A 412 18.68 -25.05 24.23
N ALA A 413 18.13 -24.42 25.27
CA ALA A 413 18.14 -22.97 25.48
C ALA A 413 17.43 -22.13 24.39
N ALA A 414 16.64 -22.77 23.53
CA ALA A 414 15.76 -22.11 22.56
C ALA A 414 14.29 -22.48 22.82
N VAL A 415 13.39 -21.90 22.02
CA VAL A 415 11.94 -22.18 22.07
C VAL A 415 11.66 -23.54 21.42
N GLU A 416 10.66 -24.27 21.93
CA GLU A 416 10.16 -25.50 21.32
C GLU A 416 9.44 -25.18 20.00
N VAL A 417 9.81 -25.89 18.93
CA VAL A 417 9.18 -25.76 17.62
C VAL A 417 8.44 -27.05 17.33
N ALA A 418 7.21 -26.95 16.84
CA ALA A 418 6.44 -28.09 16.38
C ALA A 418 6.10 -27.94 14.91
N TYR A 419 5.97 -29.05 14.20
CA TYR A 419 5.46 -29.08 12.84
C TYR A 419 4.59 -30.30 12.56
N ALA A 420 3.72 -30.18 11.56
CA ALA A 420 2.99 -31.29 10.97
C ALA A 420 2.98 -31.15 9.44
N VAL A 421 2.86 -32.27 8.75
CA VAL A 421 2.70 -32.31 7.28
C VAL A 421 1.39 -33.02 6.98
N ARG A 422 0.51 -32.37 6.22
CA ARG A 422 -0.80 -32.92 5.85
C ARG A 422 -1.26 -32.35 4.51
N ASP A 423 -1.72 -33.22 3.61
CA ASP A 423 -2.28 -32.83 2.31
C ASP A 423 -1.35 -31.90 1.49
N GLY A 424 -0.03 -32.08 1.65
CA GLY A 424 1.01 -31.29 0.99
C GLY A 424 1.31 -29.93 1.64
N ILE A 425 0.68 -29.62 2.79
CA ILE A 425 0.91 -28.42 3.58
C ILE A 425 1.83 -28.75 4.76
N ILE A 426 2.84 -27.92 4.98
CA ILE A 426 3.70 -27.96 6.16
C ILE A 426 3.25 -26.84 7.10
N ILE A 427 2.90 -27.20 8.33
CA ILE A 427 2.48 -26.26 9.38
C ILE A 427 3.58 -26.22 10.42
N ILE A 428 4.10 -25.03 10.76
CA ILE A 428 5.17 -24.82 11.73
C ILE A 428 4.71 -23.80 12.77
N ALA A 429 4.91 -24.08 14.06
CA ALA A 429 4.59 -23.13 15.11
C ALA A 429 5.51 -23.26 16.34
N LEU A 430 5.45 -22.25 17.23
CA LEU A 430 6.15 -22.24 18.51
C LEU A 430 5.38 -23.03 19.58
N GLY A 431 5.16 -24.32 19.32
CA GLY A 431 4.44 -25.22 20.21
C GLY A 431 3.44 -26.11 19.46
N ALA A 432 3.21 -27.30 20.00
CA ALA A 432 2.29 -28.28 19.41
C ALA A 432 0.83 -27.81 19.39
N GLU A 433 0.43 -26.98 20.35
CA GLU A 433 -0.94 -26.45 20.47
C GLU A 433 -1.33 -25.61 19.24
N GLN A 434 -0.42 -24.77 18.74
CA GLN A 434 -0.69 -23.92 17.58
C GLN A 434 -0.69 -24.72 16.26
N VAL A 435 0.08 -25.81 16.17
CA VAL A 435 -0.01 -26.75 15.04
C VAL A 435 -1.34 -27.51 15.09
N ALA A 436 -1.73 -27.98 16.28
CA ALA A 436 -3.00 -28.67 16.48
C ALA A 436 -4.20 -27.78 16.16
N SER A 437 -4.16 -26.48 16.50
CA SER A 437 -5.25 -25.56 16.18
C SER A 437 -5.44 -25.38 14.67
N ALA A 438 -4.37 -25.29 13.89
CA ALA A 438 -4.47 -25.24 12.42
C ALA A 438 -5.03 -26.54 11.82
N LEU A 439 -4.58 -27.70 12.32
CA LEU A 439 -5.12 -29.00 11.90
C LEU A 439 -6.62 -29.16 12.24
N GLN A 440 -7.03 -28.65 13.42
CA GLN A 440 -8.43 -28.66 13.87
C GLN A 440 -9.29 -27.71 13.04
N ALA A 441 -8.83 -26.47 12.82
CA ALA A 441 -9.50 -25.47 12.00
C ALA A 441 -9.81 -26.04 10.60
N HIS A 442 -8.81 -26.63 9.94
CA HIS A 442 -8.99 -27.27 8.65
C HIS A 442 -9.98 -28.46 8.69
N ALA A 443 -9.96 -29.26 9.76
CA ALA A 443 -10.83 -30.43 9.87
C ALA A 443 -12.30 -30.07 10.08
N ASP A 444 -12.59 -29.04 10.86
CA ASP A 444 -13.96 -28.63 11.21
C ASP A 444 -14.51 -27.51 10.32
N GLY A 445 -13.65 -26.84 9.56
CA GLY A 445 -14.00 -25.70 8.70
C GLY A 445 -14.04 -24.34 9.41
N GLU A 446 -13.72 -24.29 10.71
CA GLU A 446 -13.60 -23.08 11.52
C GLU A 446 -12.27 -22.35 11.21
N THR A 447 -12.22 -21.78 10.01
CA THR A 447 -11.02 -21.16 9.42
C THR A 447 -11.25 -19.68 9.13
N ILE A 448 -10.17 -18.91 9.00
CA ILE A 448 -10.30 -17.50 8.63
C ILE A 448 -11.00 -17.31 7.28
N ALA A 449 -10.81 -18.24 6.33
CA ALA A 449 -11.47 -18.22 5.02
C ALA A 449 -13.00 -18.30 5.12
N GLY A 450 -13.52 -18.96 6.18
CA GLY A 450 -14.94 -19.05 6.48
C GLY A 450 -15.50 -17.85 7.26
N SER A 451 -14.66 -16.93 7.73
CA SER A 451 -15.09 -15.79 8.53
C SER A 451 -15.75 -14.70 7.66
N ASP A 452 -16.85 -14.12 8.14
CA ASP A 452 -17.57 -13.05 7.45
C ASP A 452 -16.68 -11.81 7.24
N ARG A 453 -15.80 -11.50 8.20
CA ARG A 453 -14.89 -10.35 8.13
C ARG A 453 -13.84 -10.53 7.03
N TYR A 454 -13.22 -11.72 6.93
CA TYR A 454 -12.29 -12.03 5.84
C TYR A 454 -12.98 -11.99 4.48
N ALA A 455 -14.13 -12.68 4.36
CA ALA A 455 -14.90 -12.73 3.12
C ALA A 455 -15.31 -11.33 2.63
N ARG A 456 -15.85 -10.49 3.52
CA ARG A 456 -16.22 -9.09 3.22
C ARG A 456 -15.01 -8.27 2.76
N THR A 457 -13.85 -8.45 3.39
CA THR A 457 -12.63 -7.69 3.05
C THR A 457 -12.23 -7.91 1.59
N PHE A 458 -12.20 -9.16 1.16
CA PHE A 458 -11.80 -9.51 -0.19
C PHE A 458 -12.94 -9.40 -1.21
N GLU A 459 -14.20 -9.39 -0.78
CA GLU A 459 -15.32 -8.94 -1.61
C GLU A 459 -15.19 -7.46 -1.97
N VAL A 460 -14.91 -6.59 -0.99
CA VAL A 460 -14.65 -5.17 -1.23
C VAL A 460 -13.41 -4.98 -2.10
N ALA A 461 -12.37 -5.81 -1.94
CA ALA A 461 -11.17 -5.79 -2.78
C ALA A 461 -11.46 -6.08 -4.27
N GLY A 462 -12.58 -6.74 -4.56
CA GLY A 462 -13.02 -7.12 -5.90
C GLY A 462 -12.44 -8.45 -6.38
N GLU A 463 -11.16 -8.70 -6.08
CA GLU A 463 -10.50 -9.96 -6.41
C GLU A 463 -9.55 -10.42 -5.29
N ARG A 464 -9.60 -11.71 -4.96
CA ARG A 464 -8.64 -12.37 -4.09
C ARG A 464 -7.71 -13.24 -4.93
N ALA A 465 -6.45 -12.83 -5.09
CA ALA A 465 -5.42 -13.63 -5.75
C ALA A 465 -4.03 -13.05 -5.52
N GLY A 466 -3.02 -13.91 -5.61
CA GLY A 466 -1.64 -13.55 -5.43
C GLY A 466 -1.30 -13.25 -3.97
N ASN A 467 -0.41 -12.29 -3.73
CA ASN A 467 0.03 -11.99 -2.37
C ASN A 467 -1.14 -11.38 -1.59
N GLU A 468 -1.48 -11.96 -0.44
CA GLU A 468 -2.61 -11.56 0.39
C GLU A 468 -2.10 -11.03 1.74
N VAL A 469 -2.76 -10.00 2.26
CA VAL A 469 -2.63 -9.57 3.65
C VAL A 469 -4.02 -9.30 4.19
N PHE A 470 -4.30 -9.80 5.39
CA PHE A 470 -5.48 -9.46 6.14
C PHE A 470 -5.09 -9.03 7.55
N ILE A 471 -5.75 -8.00 8.06
CA ILE A 471 -5.61 -7.53 9.44
C ILE A 471 -6.99 -7.21 10.00
N ASP A 472 -7.34 -7.86 11.08
CA ASP A 472 -8.49 -7.49 11.91
C ASP A 472 -8.11 -6.28 12.77
N VAL A 473 -8.56 -5.09 12.36
CA VAL A 473 -8.15 -3.83 12.99
C VAL A 473 -8.70 -3.75 14.40
N GLY A 474 -9.96 -4.13 14.61
CA GLY A 474 -10.58 -4.19 15.93
C GLY A 474 -9.82 -5.11 16.88
N ALA A 475 -9.49 -6.33 16.46
CA ALA A 475 -8.75 -7.26 17.30
C ALA A 475 -7.32 -6.79 17.62
N VAL A 476 -6.64 -6.14 16.68
CA VAL A 476 -5.32 -5.52 16.91
C VAL A 476 -5.42 -4.36 17.91
N VAL A 477 -6.45 -3.53 17.80
CA VAL A 477 -6.69 -2.41 18.72
C VAL A 477 -7.00 -2.93 20.12
N ASP A 478 -7.80 -3.98 20.26
CA ASP A 478 -8.07 -4.60 21.56
C ASP A 478 -6.80 -5.19 22.19
N LEU A 479 -5.95 -5.80 21.36
CA LEU A 479 -4.70 -6.42 21.79
C LEU A 479 -3.65 -5.39 22.23
N LEU A 480 -3.51 -4.28 21.48
CA LEU A 480 -2.41 -3.34 21.64
C LEU A 480 -2.82 -2.01 22.29
N GLY A 481 -4.07 -1.59 22.17
CA GLY A 481 -4.63 -0.31 22.61
C GLY A 481 -4.20 0.12 24.02
N PRO A 482 -4.34 -0.74 25.04
CA PRO A 482 -3.93 -0.43 26.41
C PRO A 482 -2.42 -0.15 26.55
N THR A 483 -1.59 -0.71 25.66
CA THR A 483 -0.13 -0.58 25.68
C THR A 483 0.34 0.69 24.97
N ILE A 484 -0.36 1.10 23.91
CA ILE A 484 0.00 2.25 23.08
C ILE A 484 -0.55 3.59 23.62
N GLY A 485 -1.49 3.55 24.58
CA GLY A 485 -1.97 4.75 25.27
C GLY A 485 -2.74 5.71 24.37
N LEU A 486 -3.51 5.18 23.41
CA LEU A 486 -4.34 6.00 22.53
C LEU A 486 -5.48 6.66 23.33
N PRO A 487 -5.89 7.88 22.94
CA PRO A 487 -7.10 8.52 23.46
C PRO A 487 -8.37 7.67 23.22
N ASP A 488 -9.34 7.73 24.14
CA ASP A 488 -10.57 6.92 24.08
C ASP A 488 -11.38 7.17 22.79
N ASP A 489 -11.45 8.42 22.34
CA ASP A 489 -12.12 8.80 21.08
C ASP A 489 -11.42 8.21 19.85
N THR A 490 -10.10 8.05 19.90
CA THR A 490 -9.35 7.36 18.84
C THR A 490 -9.62 5.87 18.86
N LEU A 491 -9.67 5.25 20.05
CA LEU A 491 -10.00 3.83 20.19
C LEU A 491 -11.42 3.53 19.70
N ASP A 492 -12.39 4.40 19.99
CA ASP A 492 -13.77 4.26 19.51
C ASP A 492 -13.84 4.31 17.98
N ILE A 493 -13.13 5.25 17.34
CA ILE A 493 -13.08 5.35 15.88
C ILE A 493 -12.39 4.12 15.27
N LEU A 494 -11.25 3.71 15.82
CA LEU A 494 -10.51 2.54 15.33
C LEU A 494 -11.30 1.24 15.53
N GLY A 495 -12.12 1.14 16.58
CA GLY A 495 -13.00 0.00 16.81
C GLY A 495 -14.12 -0.14 15.78
N GLN A 496 -14.46 0.94 15.05
CA GLN A 496 -15.42 0.89 13.94
C GLN A 496 -14.76 0.51 12.60
N ILE A 497 -13.43 0.57 12.53
CA ILE A 497 -12.69 0.06 11.38
C ILE A 497 -12.70 -1.47 11.47
N GLY A 498 -13.27 -2.13 10.48
CA GLY A 498 -13.41 -3.59 10.50
C GLY A 498 -12.06 -4.28 10.30
N SER A 499 -11.56 -4.20 9.08
CA SER A 499 -10.36 -4.90 8.63
C SER A 499 -9.61 -4.13 7.56
N PHE A 500 -8.31 -4.37 7.50
CA PHE A 500 -7.48 -4.03 6.35
C PHE A 500 -7.23 -5.28 5.52
N GLY A 501 -7.35 -5.13 4.20
CA GLY A 501 -7.00 -6.16 3.23
C GLY A 501 -6.02 -5.64 2.20
N PHE A 502 -5.12 -6.49 1.73
CA PHE A 502 -4.31 -6.24 0.56
C PHE A 502 -4.23 -7.50 -0.30
N THR A 503 -4.27 -7.32 -1.61
CA THR A 503 -4.18 -8.39 -2.60
C THR A 503 -3.41 -7.83 -3.79
N ALA A 504 -2.46 -8.60 -4.33
CA ALA A 504 -1.65 -8.19 -5.47
C ALA A 504 -1.65 -9.28 -6.55
N PRO A 505 -2.77 -9.41 -7.30
CA PRO A 505 -2.85 -10.39 -8.36
C PRO A 505 -1.96 -9.99 -9.53
N SER A 506 -1.41 -11.00 -10.21
CA SER A 506 -0.76 -10.79 -11.50
C SER A 506 -1.43 -11.64 -12.56
N ARG A 507 -1.76 -10.98 -13.68
CA ARG A 507 -2.38 -11.59 -14.85
C ARG A 507 -1.77 -10.98 -16.08
N ASP A 508 -1.58 -11.81 -17.11
CA ASP A 508 -1.01 -11.34 -18.37
C ASP A 508 0.25 -10.49 -18.11
N ASP A 509 0.42 -9.38 -18.78
CA ASP A 509 1.55 -8.46 -18.65
C ASP A 509 1.31 -7.34 -17.61
N GLN A 510 0.49 -7.58 -16.58
CA GLN A 510 0.24 -6.59 -15.52
C GLN A 510 0.24 -7.16 -14.11
N VAL A 511 0.68 -6.32 -13.18
CA VAL A 511 0.44 -6.49 -11.74
C VAL A 511 -0.67 -5.53 -11.36
N GLU A 512 -1.70 -6.05 -10.72
CA GLU A 512 -2.74 -5.25 -10.08
C GLU A 512 -2.54 -5.29 -8.57
N PHE A 513 -3.02 -4.28 -7.87
CA PHE A 513 -3.11 -4.31 -6.44
C PHE A 513 -4.43 -3.70 -5.96
N HIS A 514 -4.97 -4.26 -4.89
CA HIS A 514 -6.11 -3.69 -4.19
C HIS A 514 -5.80 -3.65 -2.69
N ALA A 515 -5.79 -2.45 -2.12
CA ALA A 515 -5.75 -2.24 -0.68
C ALA A 515 -7.12 -1.77 -0.21
N VAL A 516 -7.65 -2.38 0.84
CA VAL A 516 -8.99 -2.14 1.33
C VAL A 516 -8.96 -1.81 2.81
N LEU A 517 -9.80 -0.86 3.21
CA LEU A 517 -10.18 -0.67 4.60
C LEU A 517 -11.70 -0.78 4.72
N THR A 518 -12.17 -1.80 5.43
CA THR A 518 -13.61 -1.98 5.67
C THR A 518 -14.08 -1.19 6.88
N VAL A 519 -15.36 -0.81 6.87
CA VAL A 519 -16.02 -0.13 8.00
C VAL A 519 -17.18 -1.01 8.46
N ASP A 520 -17.11 -1.47 9.70
CA ASP A 520 -18.14 -2.34 10.26
C ASP A 520 -19.46 -1.59 10.46
N GLU A 521 -20.57 -2.32 10.52
CA GLU A 521 -21.85 -1.76 10.93
C GLU A 521 -21.81 -1.43 12.44
N PRO A 522 -22.52 -0.38 12.89
CA PRO A 522 -22.52 0.08 14.28
C PRO A 522 -23.26 -0.83 15.27
#